data_AF-A0AAJ2TC12-F1
#
_entry.id   AF-A0AAJ2TC12-F1
#
_cell.length_a   1.000
_cell.length_b   1.000
_cell.length_c   1.000
_cell.angle_alpha   90.00
_cell.angle_beta   90.00
_cell.angle_gamma   90.00
#
_symmetry.space_group_name_H-M   'P 1'
#
loop_
_entity.id
_entity.type
_entity.pdbx_description
1 polymer ?
#
loop_
_entity_poly.entity_id
_entity_poly.type
_entity_poly.pdbx_seq_one_letter_code
_entity_poly.pdbx_strand_id
1 'polypeptide(L)' 'MVKRDVDVSPYLDKGIFQELKDEEKFKTVRVSFDSIEWCNQADLDPEFFFEKSKAC' A
#
# COMPACT_ATOMS: atom_id res chain seq x y z
N MET A 1 18.39 -6.87 8.46
CA MET A 1 17.06 -6.77 7.82
C MET A 1 16.62 -5.33 7.95
N VAL A 2 16.59 -4.57 6.85
CA VAL A 2 16.22 -3.15 6.88
C VAL A 2 14.70 -3.07 6.90
N LYS A 3 14.13 -2.48 7.95
CA LYS A 3 12.71 -2.18 8.03
C LYS A 3 12.49 -0.75 7.54
N ARG A 4 11.42 -0.54 6.78
CA ARG A 4 11.01 0.77 6.28
C ARG A 4 9.52 0.95 6.50
N ASP A 5 9.12 2.15 6.87
CA ASP A 5 7.71 2.52 7.06
C ASP A 5 7.30 3.52 5.98
N VAL A 6 6.07 3.36 5.47
CA VAL A 6 5.48 4.23 4.44
C VAL A 6 4.09 4.63 4.90
N ASP A 7 3.84 5.94 4.94
CA ASP A 7 2.49 6.47 5.16
C ASP A 7 1.75 6.56 3.82
N VAL A 8 0.74 5.71 3.65
CA VAL A 8 -0.10 5.65 2.45
C VAL A 8 -1.33 6.54 2.52
N SER A 9 -1.59 7.21 3.66
CA SER A 9 -2.76 8.08 3.86
C SER A 9 -2.95 9.13 2.76
N PRO A 10 -1.91 9.81 2.23
CA PRO A 10 -2.06 10.81 1.16
C PRO A 10 -2.53 10.24 -0.19
N TYR A 11 -2.53 8.93 -0.35
CA TYR A 11 -2.91 8.24 -1.58
C TYR A 11 -4.33 7.67 -1.52
N LEU A 12 -4.93 7.58 -0.32
CA LEU A 12 -6.29 7.09 -0.13
C LEU A 12 -7.36 8.01 -0.74
N ASP A 13 -7.01 9.23 -1.17
CA ASP A 13 -7.94 10.10 -1.89
C ASP A 13 -7.94 9.89 -3.41
N LYS A 14 -7.16 8.92 -3.93
CA LYS A 14 -6.93 8.76 -5.37
C LYS A 14 -7.54 7.48 -5.92
N GLY A 15 -8.44 7.60 -6.90
CA GLY A 15 -8.91 6.48 -7.72
C GLY A 15 -9.33 5.26 -6.91
N ILE A 16 -8.83 4.07 -7.30
CA ILE A 16 -9.14 2.78 -6.68
C ILE A 16 -8.76 2.70 -5.19
N PHE A 17 -7.81 3.51 -4.73
CA PHE A 17 -7.38 3.55 -3.33
C PHE A 17 -8.40 4.25 -2.42
N GLN A 18 -9.39 4.97 -2.96
CA GLN A 18 -10.48 5.56 -2.16
C GLN A 18 -11.28 4.53 -1.39
N GLU A 19 -11.43 3.32 -1.94
CA GLU A 19 -12.12 2.23 -1.25
C GLU A 19 -11.35 1.71 -0.04
N LEU A 20 -10.04 1.95 0.03
CA LEU A 20 -9.20 1.53 1.16
C LEU A 20 -9.31 2.46 2.37
N LYS A 21 -10.12 3.52 2.30
CA LYS A 21 -10.58 4.25 3.50
C LYS A 21 -11.49 3.39 4.39
N ASP A 22 -12.10 2.36 3.83
CA ASP A 22 -12.75 1.31 4.60
C ASP A 22 -11.68 0.43 5.25
N GLU A 23 -11.62 0.44 6.58
CA GLU A 23 -10.63 -0.29 7.36
C GLU A 23 -10.69 -1.81 7.10
N GLU A 24 -11.87 -2.37 6.86
CA GLU A 24 -12.03 -3.80 6.60
C GLU A 24 -11.45 -4.16 5.23
N LYS A 25 -11.57 -3.28 4.23
CA LYS A 25 -10.87 -3.44 2.94
C LYS A 25 -9.38 -3.25 3.11
N PHE A 26 -8.94 -2.24 3.85
CA PHE A 26 -7.51 -1.95 4.08
C PHE A 26 -6.78 -3.14 4.72
N LYS A 27 -7.42 -3.83 5.67
CA LYS A 27 -6.89 -5.03 6.33
C LYS A 27 -6.68 -6.23 5.40
N THR A 28 -7.27 -6.23 4.20
CA THR A 28 -7.11 -7.34 3.24
C THR A 28 -5.76 -7.38 2.51
N VAL A 29 -4.88 -6.43 2.83
CA VAL A 29 -3.53 -6.34 2.24
C VAL A 29 -2.80 -7.68 2.30
N ARG A 30 -2.23 -8.09 1.17
CA ARG A 30 -1.44 -9.32 1.05
C ARG A 30 -0.34 -9.15 0.01
N VAL A 31 0.71 -9.96 0.13
CA VAL A 31 1.73 -10.08 -0.91
C VAL A 31 1.15 -10.81 -2.11
N SER A 32 1.37 -10.28 -3.31
CA SER A 32 0.95 -10.88 -4.58
C SER A 32 2.06 -10.72 -5.61
N PHE A 33 2.68 -11.85 -5.98
CA PHE A 33 3.89 -11.88 -6.81
C PHE A 33 5.00 -11.00 -6.23
N ASP A 34 5.32 -9.90 -6.90
CA ASP A 34 6.31 -8.90 -6.52
C ASP A 34 5.67 -7.67 -5.85
N SER A 35 4.35 -7.56 -5.78
CA SER A 35 3.62 -6.41 -5.20
C SER A 35 2.94 -6.73 -3.87
N ILE A 36 2.29 -5.71 -3.29
CA ILE A 36 1.17 -5.93 -2.37
C ILE A 36 -0.13 -5.56 -3.06
N GLU A 37 -1.21 -6.29 -2.74
CA GLU A 37 -2.55 -6.02 -3.28
C GLU A 37 -3.62 -6.09 -2.19
N TRP A 38 -4.76 -5.46 -2.47
CA TRP A 38 -5.98 -5.52 -1.66
C TRP A 38 -7.10 -6.29 -2.37
N CYS A 39 -8.18 -6.61 -1.64
CA CYS A 39 -9.32 -7.35 -2.20
C CYS A 39 -10.04 -6.62 -3.35
N ASN A 40 -9.89 -5.31 -3.45
CA ASN A 40 -10.43 -4.49 -4.54
C ASN A 40 -9.49 -4.39 -5.75
N GLN A 41 -8.44 -5.21 -5.81
CA GLN A 41 -7.44 -5.24 -6.89
C GLN A 41 -6.56 -3.98 -6.98
N ALA A 42 -6.60 -3.09 -5.98
CA ALA A 42 -5.57 -2.07 -5.84
C ALA A 42 -4.23 -2.75 -5.48
N ASP A 43 -3.14 -2.30 -6.09
CA ASP A 43 -1.80 -2.81 -5.86
C ASP A 43 -0.75 -1.70 -5.71
N LEU A 44 0.35 -2.02 -5.03
CA LEU A 44 1.53 -1.15 -4.93
C LEU A 44 2.80 -1.99 -5.10
N ASP A 45 3.66 -1.55 -6.02
CA ASP A 45 4.97 -2.15 -6.30
C ASP A 45 6.00 -1.79 -5.21
N PRO A 46 6.93 -2.69 -4.83
CA PRO A 46 8.12 -2.42 -4.03
C PRO A 46 8.80 -1.10 -4.33
N GLU A 47 8.96 -0.72 -5.60
CA GLU A 47 9.63 0.53 -6.00
C GLU A 47 8.96 1.76 -5.39
N PHE A 48 7.62 1.78 -5.31
CA PHE A 48 6.88 2.84 -4.63
C PHE A 48 7.29 2.95 -3.17
N PHE A 49 7.40 1.83 -2.46
CA PHE A 49 7.82 1.82 -1.07
C PHE A 49 9.27 2.27 -0.93
N PHE A 50 10.19 1.85 -1.81
CA PHE A 50 11.57 2.32 -1.77
C PHE A 50 11.69 3.84 -1.99
N GLU A 51 10.90 4.41 -2.91
CA GLU A 51 10.90 5.84 -3.20
C GLU A 51 10.27 6.67 -2.07
N LYS A 52 9.19 6.19 -1.47
CA LYS A 52 8.39 6.95 -0.48
C LYS A 52 8.71 6.63 0.98
N SER A 53 9.46 5.57 1.23
CA SER A 53 9.92 5.26 2.57
C SER A 53 11.03 6.21 3.02
N LYS A 54 11.00 6.52 4.31
CA LYS A 54 12.15 7.11 4.99
C LYS A 54 13.09 5.99 5.39
N ALA A 55 14.39 6.18 5.18
CA ALA A 55 15.37 5.33 5.84
C ALA A 55 15.25 5.57 7.35
N CYS A 56 14.90 4.52 8.09
CA CYS A 56 15.04 4.50 9.55
C CYS A 56 16.51 4.36 9.94
#